data_AF-A0AAN9M7H6-F1
#
_entry.id   AF-A0AAN9M7H6-F1
#
_cell.length_a   1.000
_cell.length_b   1.000
_cell.length_c   1.000
_cell.angle_alpha   90.00
_cell.angle_beta   90.00
_cell.angle_gamma   90.00
#
_symmetry.space_group_name_H-M   'P 1'
#
loop_
_entity.id
_entity.type
_entity.pdbx_description
1 polymer ?
#
loop_
_entity_poly.entity_id
_entity_poly.type
_entity_poly.pdbx_seq_one_letter_code
_entity_poly.pdbx_strand_id
1 'polypeptide(L)'
;MDNEKGNHESAESTRNDEKVGEERCIEMNGCRKFLKCVGNWVAHKDKDEWLKDMRGNLSLVATVISTMTFQFAFNPPGGVRPAKDTGDDIGCQNDEVKMVPCPGEAILAVVFPDQYFRFLLWNTICFIASLSVCLLLVSGIPLNHRFPMWLLSFGMCVTITSLALAYLNAISMITPEPVWGETTIVHEKMIYIWIGLLGLLGFFLTLRFVVWGINKFFNNRPKNNIREISVNHL
;
A
#
# COMPACT_ATOMS: atom_id res chain seq x y z
N MET A 1 14.49 49.89 -42.80
CA MET A 1 15.25 48.66 -42.49
C MET A 1 14.41 47.84 -41.51
N ASP A 2 13.22 47.37 -41.88
CA ASP A 2 12.35 46.69 -40.91
C ASP A 2 11.45 45.66 -41.60
N ASN A 3 12.04 44.68 -42.30
CA ASN A 3 11.25 43.56 -42.79
C ASN A 3 12.01 42.22 -42.82
N GLU A 4 12.86 41.98 -41.83
CA GLU A 4 13.63 40.72 -41.73
C GLU A 4 13.51 40.02 -40.37
N LYS A 5 12.87 40.65 -39.36
CA LYS A 5 12.67 40.05 -38.02
C LYS A 5 11.42 39.17 -37.91
N GLY A 6 10.36 39.44 -38.66
CA GLY A 6 9.09 38.71 -38.54
C GLY A 6 9.11 37.28 -39.11
N ASN A 7 10.03 36.98 -40.03
CA ASN A 7 10.07 35.68 -40.71
C ASN A 7 10.89 34.62 -39.94
N HIS A 8 11.80 35.06 -39.07
CA HIS A 8 12.62 34.17 -38.23
C HIS A 8 11.81 33.64 -37.03
N GLU A 9 10.98 34.47 -36.41
CA GLU A 9 10.19 34.11 -35.22
C GLU A 9 9.04 33.14 -35.56
N SER A 10 8.43 33.29 -36.74
CA SER A 10 7.34 32.40 -37.20
C SER A 10 7.84 31.00 -37.58
N ALA A 11 9.03 30.90 -38.18
CA ALA A 11 9.67 29.63 -38.54
C ALA A 11 10.24 28.88 -37.33
N GLU A 12 10.62 29.59 -36.28
CA GLU A 12 11.10 29.00 -35.01
C GLU A 12 9.95 28.47 -34.15
N SER A 13 8.80 29.18 -34.12
CA SER A 13 7.58 28.70 -33.46
C SER A 13 7.06 27.40 -34.08
N THR A 14 6.96 27.32 -35.42
CA THR A 14 6.47 26.12 -36.12
C THR A 14 7.41 24.92 -35.94
N ARG A 15 8.73 25.15 -35.91
CA ARG A 15 9.74 24.10 -35.65
C ARG A 15 9.68 23.56 -34.22
N ASN A 16 9.36 24.42 -33.25
CA ASN A 16 9.19 24.01 -31.85
C ASN A 16 7.90 23.23 -31.65
N ASP A 17 6.81 23.59 -32.33
CA ASP A 17 5.55 22.84 -32.30
C ASP A 17 5.65 21.46 -32.97
N GLU A 18 6.39 21.33 -34.07
CA GLU A 18 6.69 20.04 -34.71
C GLU A 18 7.57 19.15 -33.82
N LYS A 19 8.65 19.68 -33.24
CA LYS A 19 9.50 18.91 -32.31
C LYS A 19 8.74 18.43 -31.07
N VAL A 20 7.88 19.27 -30.49
CA VAL A 20 7.04 18.91 -29.34
C VAL A 20 5.91 17.92 -29.72
N GLY A 21 5.45 17.95 -30.98
CA GLY A 21 4.53 16.96 -31.54
C GLY A 21 5.20 15.60 -31.81
N GLU A 22 6.44 15.62 -32.28
CA GLU A 22 7.24 14.44 -32.61
C GLU A 22 7.75 13.74 -31.34
N GLU A 23 8.20 14.48 -30.32
CA GLU A 23 8.56 13.94 -28.99
C GLU A 23 7.36 13.25 -28.31
N ARG A 24 6.16 13.84 -28.37
CA ARG A 24 4.92 13.20 -27.88
C ARG A 24 4.51 11.96 -28.68
N CYS A 25 4.81 11.93 -29.98
CA CYS A 25 4.52 10.79 -30.84
C CYS A 25 5.52 9.63 -30.67
N ILE A 26 6.76 9.90 -30.24
CA ILE A 26 7.81 8.90 -29.94
C ILE A 26 7.63 8.28 -28.53
N GLU A 27 7.04 8.99 -27.58
CA GLU A 27 6.73 8.43 -26.25
C GLU A 27 5.54 7.44 -26.30
N MET A 28 4.59 7.68 -27.21
CA MET A 28 3.30 6.99 -27.25
C MET A 28 3.34 5.59 -27.91
N ASN A 29 4.24 5.36 -28.86
CA ASN A 29 4.44 4.08 -29.56
C ASN A 29 5.35 3.12 -28.78
N GLY A 30 6.38 3.62 -28.10
CA GLY A 30 7.18 2.84 -27.14
C GLY A 30 6.35 2.37 -25.94
N CYS A 31 5.59 3.29 -25.33
CA CYS A 31 4.67 2.99 -24.24
C CYS A 31 3.59 1.98 -24.66
N ARG A 32 2.95 2.15 -25.83
CA ARG A 32 1.94 1.20 -26.33
C ARG A 32 2.49 -0.22 -26.54
N LYS A 33 3.74 -0.35 -27.00
CA LYS A 33 4.41 -1.65 -27.18
C LYS A 33 4.70 -2.32 -25.83
N PHE A 34 5.21 -1.55 -24.88
CA PHE A 34 5.45 -2.00 -23.51
C PHE A 34 4.15 -2.43 -22.82
N LEU A 35 3.08 -1.64 -22.95
CA LEU A 35 1.76 -1.94 -22.40
C LEU A 35 1.12 -3.21 -23.00
N LYS A 36 1.30 -3.45 -24.30
CA LYS A 36 0.89 -4.71 -24.93
C LYS A 36 1.70 -5.90 -24.40
N CYS A 37 3.00 -5.71 -24.19
CA CYS A 37 3.88 -6.76 -23.66
C CYS A 37 3.51 -7.14 -22.22
N VAL A 38 3.29 -6.15 -21.36
CA VAL A 38 2.83 -6.34 -19.98
C VAL A 38 1.43 -6.95 -19.95
N GLY A 39 0.53 -6.53 -20.85
CA GLY A 39 -0.81 -7.08 -20.98
C GLY A 39 -0.83 -8.56 -21.37
N ASN A 40 0.02 -8.97 -22.32
CA ASN A 40 0.15 -10.36 -22.75
C ASN A 40 0.84 -11.24 -21.70
N TRP A 41 1.85 -10.72 -21.00
CA TRP A 41 2.55 -11.46 -19.95
C TRP A 41 1.62 -11.84 -18.78
N VAL A 42 0.64 -10.98 -18.47
CA VAL A 42 -0.37 -11.19 -17.42
C VAL A 42 -1.57 -12.03 -17.89
N ALA A 43 -1.70 -12.31 -19.18
CA ALA A 43 -2.77 -13.13 -19.74
C ALA A 43 -2.43 -14.63 -19.70
N HIS A 44 -2.13 -15.17 -18.51
CA HIS A 44 -2.13 -16.63 -18.32
C HIS A 44 -3.56 -17.18 -18.31
N LYS A 45 -3.71 -18.42 -18.81
CA LYS A 45 -4.96 -19.01 -19.32
C LYS A 45 -5.88 -19.63 -18.24
N ASP A 46 -5.46 -19.68 -16.98
CA ASP A 46 -6.22 -20.24 -15.83
C ASP A 46 -6.51 -19.20 -14.73
N LYS A 47 -7.10 -18.06 -15.10
CA LYS A 47 -7.36 -16.98 -14.13
C LYS A 47 -8.39 -17.36 -13.07
N ASP A 48 -9.45 -18.07 -13.43
CA ASP A 48 -10.56 -18.32 -12.50
C ASP A 48 -10.21 -19.37 -11.43
N GLU A 49 -9.46 -20.41 -11.78
CA GLU A 49 -8.96 -21.40 -10.82
C GLU A 49 -7.92 -20.78 -9.89
N TRP A 50 -6.93 -20.08 -10.46
CA TRP A 50 -5.93 -19.34 -9.69
C TRP A 50 -6.54 -18.30 -8.74
N LEU A 51 -7.58 -17.58 -9.17
CA LEU A 51 -8.28 -16.59 -8.33
C LEU A 51 -9.03 -17.24 -7.16
N LYS A 52 -9.62 -18.43 -7.35
CA LYS A 52 -10.31 -19.16 -6.29
C LYS A 52 -9.33 -19.64 -5.22
N ASP A 53 -8.21 -20.23 -5.63
CA ASP A 53 -7.15 -20.68 -4.71
C ASP A 53 -6.53 -19.51 -3.96
N MET A 54 -6.21 -18.42 -4.68
CA MET A 54 -5.69 -17.20 -4.07
C MET A 54 -6.68 -16.61 -3.05
N ARG A 55 -7.98 -16.60 -3.35
CA ARG A 55 -9.02 -16.15 -2.40
C ARG A 55 -9.02 -16.98 -1.11
N GLY A 56 -8.92 -18.31 -1.21
CA GLY A 56 -8.84 -19.19 -0.05
C GLY A 56 -7.59 -18.92 0.79
N ASN A 57 -6.43 -18.90 0.16
CA ASN A 57 -5.14 -18.68 0.82
C ASN A 57 -5.04 -17.30 1.46
N LEU A 58 -5.45 -16.23 0.76
CA LEU A 58 -5.44 -14.88 1.30
C LEU A 58 -6.43 -14.71 2.46
N SER A 59 -7.60 -15.35 2.39
CA SER A 59 -8.55 -15.32 3.50
C SER A 59 -7.96 -15.99 4.73
N LEU A 60 -7.26 -17.11 4.56
CA LEU A 60 -6.57 -17.80 5.64
C LEU A 60 -5.48 -16.91 6.25
N VAL A 61 -4.59 -16.36 5.42
CA VAL A 61 -3.50 -15.48 5.88
C VAL A 61 -4.06 -14.25 6.60
N ALA A 62 -5.06 -13.57 6.04
CA ALA A 62 -5.68 -12.39 6.65
C ALA A 62 -6.35 -12.74 7.99
N THR A 63 -7.01 -13.90 8.08
CA THR A 63 -7.60 -14.37 9.34
C THR A 63 -6.52 -14.64 10.39
N VAL A 64 -5.42 -15.30 10.01
CA VAL A 64 -4.28 -15.58 10.91
C VAL A 64 -3.67 -14.27 11.41
N ILE A 65 -3.39 -13.31 10.52
CA ILE A 65 -2.84 -12.01 10.90
C ILE A 65 -3.80 -11.29 11.84
N SER A 66 -5.08 -11.24 11.50
CA SER A 66 -6.13 -10.63 12.34
C SER A 66 -6.14 -11.27 13.73
N THR A 67 -6.11 -12.60 13.83
CA THR A 67 -6.07 -13.31 15.11
C THR A 67 -4.80 -13.00 15.89
N MET A 68 -3.63 -12.96 15.26
CA MET A 68 -2.37 -12.61 15.93
C MET A 68 -2.38 -11.17 16.45
N THR A 69 -2.85 -10.21 15.65
CA THR A 69 -2.95 -8.81 16.08
C THR A 69 -3.96 -8.63 17.20
N PHE A 70 -5.09 -9.34 17.14
CA PHE A 70 -6.07 -9.37 18.23
C PHE A 70 -5.45 -9.90 19.52
N GLN A 71 -4.65 -10.98 19.44
CA GLN A 71 -3.95 -11.52 20.61
C GLN A 71 -2.97 -10.52 21.22
N PHE A 72 -2.24 -9.74 20.40
CA PHE A 72 -1.32 -8.71 20.89
C PHE A 72 -2.02 -7.53 21.55
N ALA A 73 -3.28 -7.23 21.21
CA ALA A 73 -4.05 -6.20 21.90
C ALA A 73 -4.37 -6.59 23.36
N PHE A 74 -4.69 -7.86 23.62
CA PHE A 74 -5.02 -8.35 24.96
C PHE A 74 -3.82 -8.90 25.73
N ASN A 75 -2.77 -9.31 25.02
CA ASN A 75 -1.53 -9.80 25.58
C ASN A 75 -0.39 -8.96 24.99
N PRO A 76 -0.27 -7.69 25.42
CA PRO A 76 0.75 -6.80 24.89
C PRO A 76 2.16 -7.34 25.22
N PRO A 77 3.17 -6.98 24.42
CA PRO A 77 4.55 -7.29 24.75
C PRO A 77 4.88 -6.78 26.15
N GLY A 78 5.56 -7.62 26.93
CA GLY A 78 5.88 -7.38 28.35
C GLY A 78 4.69 -7.46 29.32
N GLY A 79 3.51 -7.82 28.83
CA GLY A 79 2.34 -8.15 29.65
C GLY A 79 1.65 -6.97 30.30
N VAL A 80 0.63 -7.31 31.07
CA VAL A 80 -0.17 -6.37 31.86
C VAL A 80 0.14 -6.53 33.34
N ARG A 81 -0.02 -5.45 34.13
CA ARG A 81 0.07 -5.56 35.59
C ARG A 81 -1.06 -6.46 36.10
N PRO A 82 -0.77 -7.54 36.84
CA PRO A 82 -1.81 -8.38 37.43
C PRO A 82 -2.51 -7.66 38.58
N ALA A 83 -3.79 -7.95 38.81
CA ALA A 83 -4.47 -7.57 40.04
C ALA A 83 -3.90 -8.41 41.21
N LYS A 84 -3.55 -7.78 42.33
CA LYS A 84 -3.15 -8.51 43.54
C LYS A 84 -4.40 -8.96 44.30
N ASP A 85 -4.44 -10.23 44.71
CA ASP A 85 -5.56 -10.80 45.49
C ASP A 85 -5.61 -10.30 46.95
N THR A 86 -4.57 -9.63 47.42
CA THR A 86 -4.46 -9.17 48.81
C THR A 86 -4.94 -7.72 48.94
N GLY A 87 -6.23 -7.55 49.25
CA GLY A 87 -6.88 -6.47 50.02
C GLY A 87 -6.65 -4.99 49.71
N ASP A 88 -5.41 -4.54 49.54
CA ASP A 88 -5.05 -3.12 49.71
C ASP A 88 -4.71 -2.39 48.40
N ASP A 89 -4.64 -3.05 47.24
CA ASP A 89 -4.13 -2.39 46.02
C ASP A 89 -4.77 -2.89 44.70
N ILE A 90 -6.09 -3.07 44.68
CA ILE A 90 -6.88 -3.21 43.43
C ILE A 90 -7.14 -1.83 42.78
N GLY A 91 -6.75 -0.75 43.45
CA GLY A 91 -6.86 0.61 42.97
C GLY A 91 -5.72 1.03 42.02
N CYS A 92 -6.00 2.00 41.16
CA CYS A 92 -4.96 2.74 40.46
C CYS A 92 -4.25 3.67 41.46
N GLN A 93 -3.13 3.22 42.04
CA GLN A 93 -2.31 4.10 42.86
C GLN A 93 -1.41 4.95 41.98
N ASN A 94 -1.86 6.18 41.71
CA ASN A 94 -1.07 7.19 41.03
C ASN A 94 -0.22 7.92 42.08
N ASP A 95 0.97 7.39 42.39
CA ASP A 95 1.96 8.14 43.15
C ASP A 95 2.55 9.25 42.25
N GLU A 96 2.56 10.49 42.72
CA GLU A 96 3.04 11.66 41.94
C GLU A 96 4.51 11.51 41.48
N VAL A 97 5.28 10.61 42.10
CA VAL A 97 6.72 10.41 41.85
C VAL A 97 7.01 9.21 40.94
N LYS A 98 6.08 8.25 40.79
CA LYS A 98 6.25 7.08 39.92
C LYS A 98 4.93 6.72 39.25
N MET A 99 4.92 6.81 37.92
CA MET A 99 3.81 6.30 37.12
C MET A 99 3.81 4.77 37.26
N VAL A 100 2.87 4.23 38.03
CA VAL A 100 2.67 2.79 38.17
C VAL A 100 1.44 2.41 37.35
N PRO A 101 1.55 1.49 36.37
CA PRO A 101 0.39 1.08 35.57
C PRO A 101 -0.68 0.50 36.49
N CYS A 102 -1.96 0.74 36.20
CA CYS A 102 -3.06 0.11 36.91
C CYS A 102 -3.12 -1.40 36.61
N PRO A 103 -3.77 -2.21 37.47
CA PRO A 103 -4.09 -3.58 37.12
C PRO A 103 -4.80 -3.67 35.75
N GLY A 104 -4.30 -4.51 34.85
CA GLY A 104 -4.79 -4.64 33.47
C GLY A 104 -4.12 -3.71 32.45
N GLU A 105 -3.34 -2.72 32.88
CA GLU A 105 -2.59 -1.86 31.96
C GLU A 105 -1.26 -2.50 31.55
N ALA A 106 -0.85 -2.23 30.30
CA ALA A 106 0.38 -2.74 29.74
C ALA A 106 1.60 -2.10 30.40
N ILE A 107 2.53 -2.92 30.88
CA ILE A 107 3.73 -2.44 31.58
C ILE A 107 4.62 -1.62 30.63
N LEU A 108 4.77 -2.09 29.39
CA LEU A 108 5.57 -1.39 28.37
C LEU A 108 5.00 -0.04 27.95
N ALA A 109 3.71 0.22 28.16
CA ALA A 109 3.12 1.53 27.88
C ALA A 109 3.71 2.63 28.79
N VAL A 110 4.12 2.26 30.01
CA VAL A 110 4.72 3.19 30.96
C VAL A 110 6.24 3.28 30.80
N VAL A 111 6.89 2.17 30.45
CA VAL A 111 8.35 2.11 30.28
C VAL A 111 8.80 2.77 28.96
N PHE A 112 8.11 2.49 27.85
CA PHE A 112 8.46 2.96 26.51
C PHE A 112 7.23 3.55 25.78
N PRO A 113 6.69 4.69 26.24
CA PRO A 113 5.39 5.20 25.78
C PRO A 113 5.35 5.51 24.26
N ASP A 114 6.40 6.09 23.68
CA ASP A 114 6.43 6.43 22.25
C ASP A 114 6.48 5.18 21.36
N GLN A 115 7.36 4.23 21.67
CA GLN A 115 7.49 2.97 20.93
C GLN A 115 6.23 2.12 21.07
N TYR A 116 5.64 2.10 22.27
CA TYR A 116 4.40 1.38 22.54
C TYR A 116 3.21 1.97 21.77
N PHE A 117 3.10 3.30 21.73
CA PHE A 117 2.08 3.98 20.93
C PHE A 117 2.22 3.65 19.43
N ARG A 118 3.43 3.72 18.87
CA ARG A 118 3.69 3.35 17.47
C ARG A 118 3.36 1.89 17.20
N PHE A 119 3.75 0.99 18.10
CA PHE A 119 3.41 -0.42 18.03
C PHE A 119 1.89 -0.64 17.95
N LEU A 120 1.11 -0.04 18.86
CA LEU A 120 -0.34 -0.16 18.86
C LEU A 120 -0.97 0.42 17.60
N LEU A 121 -0.48 1.55 17.10
CA LEU A 121 -0.97 2.18 15.89
C LEU A 121 -0.78 1.26 14.67
N TRP A 122 0.44 0.75 14.46
CA TRP A 122 0.72 -0.17 13.35
C TRP A 122 -0.04 -1.49 13.48
N ASN A 123 -0.13 -2.04 14.70
CA ASN A 123 -0.90 -3.25 14.97
C ASN A 123 -2.40 -3.07 14.65
N THR A 124 -2.98 -1.94 15.03
CA THR A 124 -4.39 -1.63 14.77
C THR A 124 -4.66 -1.46 13.27
N ILE A 125 -3.78 -0.76 12.55
CA ILE A 125 -3.86 -0.65 11.08
C ILE A 125 -3.80 -2.04 10.45
N CYS A 126 -2.90 -2.90 10.90
CA CYS A 126 -2.76 -4.27 10.42
C CYS A 126 -4.02 -5.10 10.65
N PHE A 127 -4.61 -5.00 11.85
CA PHE A 127 -5.86 -5.69 12.20
C PHE A 127 -7.03 -5.24 11.31
N ILE A 128 -7.27 -3.93 11.22
CA ILE A 128 -8.37 -3.38 10.41
C ILE A 128 -8.18 -3.69 8.93
N ALA A 129 -6.96 -3.56 8.40
CA ALA A 129 -6.66 -3.89 7.01
C ALA A 129 -6.90 -5.39 6.72
N SER A 130 -6.50 -6.28 7.63
CA SER A 130 -6.74 -7.72 7.51
C SER A 130 -8.22 -8.07 7.54
N LEU A 131 -8.98 -7.48 8.47
CA LEU A 131 -10.44 -7.64 8.50
C LEU A 131 -11.11 -7.11 7.23
N SER A 132 -10.64 -5.98 6.71
CA SER A 132 -11.15 -5.42 5.44
C SER A 132 -10.91 -6.37 4.27
N VAL A 133 -9.74 -7.03 4.22
CA VAL A 133 -9.44 -8.08 3.24
C VAL A 133 -10.37 -9.28 3.43
N CYS A 134 -10.56 -9.78 4.66
CA CYS A 134 -11.49 -10.87 4.94
C CYS A 134 -12.91 -10.53 4.50
N LEU A 135 -13.41 -9.33 4.84
CA LEU A 135 -14.73 -8.88 4.42
C LEU A 135 -14.85 -8.81 2.91
N LEU A 136 -13.85 -8.27 2.20
CA LEU A 136 -13.85 -8.19 0.74
C LEU A 136 -13.89 -9.58 0.11
N LEU A 137 -13.14 -10.54 0.66
CA LEU A 137 -13.13 -11.93 0.20
C LEU A 137 -14.47 -12.62 0.50
N VAL A 138 -15.03 -12.47 1.70
CA VAL A 138 -16.30 -13.09 2.11
C VAL A 138 -17.51 -12.48 1.38
N SER A 139 -17.47 -11.20 1.00
CA SER A 139 -18.58 -10.49 0.34
C SER A 139 -19.03 -11.06 -1.01
N GLY A 140 -18.36 -12.09 -1.53
CA GLY A 140 -18.75 -12.76 -2.77
C GLY A 140 -18.62 -11.88 -4.02
N ILE A 141 -17.97 -10.72 -3.90
CA ILE A 141 -17.75 -9.80 -5.01
C ILE A 141 -16.87 -10.52 -6.04
N PRO A 142 -17.27 -10.59 -7.31
CA PRO A 142 -16.48 -11.27 -8.33
C PRO A 142 -15.12 -10.58 -8.49
N LEU A 143 -14.05 -11.26 -8.03
CA LEU A 143 -12.65 -10.85 -8.19
C LEU A 143 -12.18 -10.84 -9.66
N ASN A 144 -13.07 -11.20 -10.59
CA ASN A 144 -12.82 -11.07 -12.03
C ASN A 144 -12.65 -9.60 -12.45
N HIS A 145 -13.22 -8.65 -11.69
CA HIS A 145 -13.05 -7.23 -12.00
C HIS A 145 -11.72 -6.66 -11.45
N ARG A 146 -11.12 -5.74 -12.20
CA ARG A 146 -9.82 -5.12 -11.88
C ARG A 146 -9.82 -4.33 -10.57
N PHE A 147 -10.95 -3.76 -10.19
CA PHE A 147 -11.10 -2.93 -8.99
C PHE A 147 -11.00 -3.72 -7.67
N PRO A 148 -11.81 -4.77 -7.41
CA PRO A 148 -11.70 -5.55 -6.18
C PRO A 148 -10.35 -6.26 -6.06
N MET A 149 -9.76 -6.73 -7.17
CA MET A 149 -8.39 -7.27 -7.17
C MET A 149 -7.34 -6.22 -6.80
N TRP A 150 -7.48 -4.99 -7.30
CA TRP A 150 -6.59 -3.90 -6.94
C TRP A 150 -6.74 -3.52 -5.46
N LEU A 151 -7.97 -3.41 -4.97
CA LEU A 151 -8.27 -3.12 -3.57
C LEU A 151 -7.75 -4.22 -2.63
N LEU A 152 -7.92 -5.49 -3.01
CA LEU A 152 -7.37 -6.65 -2.29
C LEU A 152 -5.85 -6.58 -2.22
N SER A 153 -5.19 -6.33 -3.36
CA SER A 153 -3.74 -6.21 -3.42
C SER A 153 -3.23 -5.03 -2.59
N PHE A 154 -3.92 -3.88 -2.65
CA PHE A 154 -3.59 -2.71 -1.86
C PHE A 154 -3.76 -3.00 -0.35
N GLY A 155 -4.88 -3.61 0.03
CA GLY A 155 -5.15 -4.03 1.41
C GLY A 155 -4.07 -4.97 1.95
N MET A 156 -3.67 -5.98 1.18
CA MET A 156 -2.59 -6.90 1.57
C MET A 156 -1.25 -6.19 1.73
N CYS A 157 -0.91 -5.23 0.87
CA CYS A 157 0.31 -4.43 1.02
C CYS A 157 0.30 -3.64 2.32
N VAL A 158 -0.81 -2.97 2.62
CA VAL A 158 -0.99 -2.22 3.88
C VAL A 158 -0.88 -3.17 5.08
N THR A 159 -1.54 -4.33 5.05
CA THR A 159 -1.48 -5.35 6.11
C THR A 159 -0.05 -5.82 6.38
N ILE A 160 0.69 -6.24 5.35
CA ILE A 160 2.06 -6.77 5.51
C ILE A 160 3.02 -5.69 5.99
N THR A 161 2.90 -4.47 5.44
CA THR A 161 3.73 -3.33 5.83
C THR A 161 3.52 -2.96 7.29
N SER A 162 2.26 -2.80 7.69
CA SER A 162 1.90 -2.46 9.06
C SER A 162 2.27 -3.57 10.04
N LEU A 163 2.14 -4.84 9.65
CA LEU A 163 2.62 -5.97 10.45
C LEU A 163 4.14 -5.92 10.68
N ALA A 164 4.91 -5.66 9.62
CA ALA A 164 6.37 -5.55 9.70
C ALA A 164 6.77 -4.38 10.62
N LEU A 165 6.14 -3.21 10.48
CA LEU A 165 6.41 -2.06 11.34
C LEU A 165 6.00 -2.32 12.80
N ALA A 166 4.89 -3.01 13.05
CA ALA A 166 4.50 -3.42 14.39
C ALA A 166 5.55 -4.36 15.01
N TYR A 167 6.01 -5.36 14.26
CA TYR A 167 7.06 -6.29 14.70
C TYR A 167 8.37 -5.56 15.06
N LEU A 168 8.78 -4.61 14.23
CA LEU A 168 9.97 -3.80 14.44
C LEU A 168 9.88 -2.98 15.75
N ASN A 169 8.77 -2.28 15.96
CA ASN A 169 8.55 -1.53 17.21
C ASN A 169 8.47 -2.48 18.42
N ALA A 170 7.84 -3.65 18.29
CA ALA A 170 7.75 -4.65 19.37
C ALA A 170 9.14 -5.12 19.82
N ILE A 171 10.01 -5.49 18.88
CA ILE A 171 11.39 -5.93 19.18
C ILE A 171 12.17 -4.85 19.92
N SER A 172 11.92 -3.58 19.61
CA SER A 172 12.57 -2.46 20.28
C SER A 172 12.21 -2.26 21.73
N MET A 173 11.05 -2.72 22.15
CA MET A 173 10.64 -2.62 23.54
C MET A 173 11.05 -3.86 24.37
N ILE A 174 11.24 -5.02 23.74
CA ILE A 174 11.54 -6.28 24.45
C ILE A 174 13.03 -6.62 24.53
N THR A 175 13.87 -5.99 23.70
CA THR A 175 15.30 -6.32 23.63
C THR A 175 16.12 -5.38 24.52
N PRO A 176 16.91 -5.89 25.47
CA PRO A 176 17.69 -5.05 26.38
C PRO A 176 18.94 -4.43 25.71
N GLU A 177 19.38 -3.28 26.25
CA GLU A 177 20.45 -2.43 25.70
C GLU A 177 21.78 -3.10 25.30
N PRO A 178 22.37 -4.07 26.03
CA PRO A 178 23.67 -4.64 25.64
C PRO A 178 23.65 -5.35 24.29
N VAL A 179 22.48 -5.75 23.80
CA VAL A 179 22.30 -6.35 22.47
C VAL A 179 21.91 -5.28 21.43
N TRP A 180 21.35 -4.15 21.87
CA TRP A 180 20.66 -3.16 21.03
C TRP A 180 21.57 -2.42 20.04
N GLY A 181 22.83 -2.17 20.42
CA GLY A 181 23.80 -1.42 19.59
C GLY A 181 23.95 -2.01 18.19
N GLU A 182 24.18 -3.31 18.08
CA GLU A 182 24.27 -4.03 16.81
C GLU A 182 22.91 -4.14 16.11
N THR A 183 21.82 -4.29 16.88
CA THR A 183 20.46 -4.46 16.34
C THR A 183 19.94 -3.20 15.66
N THR A 184 20.27 -1.99 16.13
CA THR A 184 19.78 -0.72 15.56
C THR A 184 20.22 -0.52 14.12
N ILE A 185 21.47 -0.84 13.80
CA ILE A 185 22.01 -0.74 12.43
C ILE A 185 21.24 -1.70 11.51
N VAL A 186 21.00 -2.94 11.96
CA VAL A 186 20.22 -3.92 11.20
C VAL A 186 18.77 -3.44 11.04
N HIS A 187 18.19 -2.85 12.07
CA HIS A 187 16.83 -2.33 12.09
C HIS A 187 16.61 -1.23 11.04
N GLU A 188 17.51 -0.25 11.00
CA GLU A 188 17.47 0.84 10.02
C GLU A 188 17.59 0.30 8.58
N LYS A 189 18.56 -0.59 8.33
CA LYS A 189 18.74 -1.18 6.99
C LYS A 189 17.51 -1.98 6.55
N MET A 190 16.91 -2.76 7.45
CA MET A 190 15.68 -3.51 7.17
C MET A 190 14.53 -2.59 6.78
N ILE A 191 14.36 -1.45 7.46
CA ILE A 191 13.33 -0.46 7.13
C ILE A 191 13.55 0.12 5.72
N TYR A 192 14.78 0.53 5.38
CA TYR A 192 15.06 1.08 4.05
C TYR A 192 14.83 0.07 2.92
N ILE A 193 15.22 -1.19 3.12
CA ILE A 193 14.97 -2.28 2.17
C ILE A 193 13.46 -2.49 1.99
N TRP A 194 12.70 -2.53 3.11
CA TRP A 194 11.24 -2.66 3.09
C TRP A 194 10.56 -1.49 2.37
N ILE A 195 10.98 -0.26 2.63
CA ILE A 195 10.46 0.94 1.95
C ILE A 195 10.75 0.86 0.44
N GLY A 196 11.96 0.47 0.05
CA GLY A 196 12.31 0.29 -1.36
C GLY A 196 11.43 -0.75 -2.06
N LEU A 197 11.21 -1.90 -1.42
CA LEU A 197 10.36 -2.97 -1.95
C LEU A 197 8.90 -2.55 -2.08
N LEU A 198 8.36 -1.85 -1.08
CA LEU A 198 7.00 -1.32 -1.11
C LEU A 198 6.83 -0.20 -2.13
N GLY A 199 7.84 0.67 -2.27
CA GLY A 199 7.85 1.71 -3.28
C GLY A 199 7.80 1.12 -4.69
N LEU A 200 8.62 0.10 -4.96
CA LEU A 200 8.63 -0.59 -6.25
C LEU A 200 7.31 -1.34 -6.52
N LEU A 201 6.78 -2.06 -5.53
CA LEU A 201 5.52 -2.79 -5.64
C LEU A 201 4.33 -1.84 -5.83
N GLY A 202 4.27 -0.77 -5.02
CA GLY A 202 3.25 0.28 -5.11
C GLY A 202 3.31 1.01 -6.45
N PHE A 203 4.51 1.34 -6.94
CA PHE A 203 4.70 1.90 -8.28
C PHE A 203 4.16 0.97 -9.37
N PHE A 204 4.45 -0.32 -9.30
CA PHE A 204 3.94 -1.29 -10.28
C PHE A 204 2.41 -1.43 -10.23
N LEU A 205 1.82 -1.48 -9.02
CA LEU A 205 0.37 -1.60 -8.82
C LEU A 205 -0.37 -0.34 -9.29
N THR A 206 0.17 0.85 -9.01
CA THR A 206 -0.39 2.14 -9.44
C THR A 206 -0.26 2.33 -10.96
N LEU A 207 0.90 2.03 -11.55
CA LEU A 207 1.09 2.04 -13.00
C LEU A 207 0.05 1.15 -13.71
N ARG A 208 -0.14 -0.08 -13.23
CA ARG A 208 -1.11 -1.02 -13.80
C ARG A 208 -2.55 -0.47 -13.76
N PHE A 209 -2.90 0.25 -12.69
CA PHE A 209 -4.19 0.89 -12.54
C PHE A 209 -4.34 2.11 -13.47
N VAL A 210 -3.34 2.98 -13.52
CA VAL A 210 -3.31 4.19 -14.37
C VAL A 210 -3.40 3.79 -15.85
N VAL A 211 -2.60 2.83 -16.29
CA VAL A 211 -2.64 2.27 -17.65
C VAL A 211 -4.03 1.75 -18.00
N TRP A 212 -4.65 1.01 -17.09
CA TRP A 212 -6.00 0.50 -17.31
C TRP A 212 -7.03 1.63 -17.38
N GLY A 213 -6.95 2.62 -16.49
CA GLY A 213 -7.84 3.78 -16.47
C GLY A 213 -7.73 4.61 -17.74
N ILE A 214 -6.50 4.87 -18.19
CA ILE A 214 -6.20 5.55 -19.45
C ILE A 214 -6.76 4.75 -20.65
N ASN A 215 -6.52 3.44 -20.71
CA ASN A 215 -7.05 2.60 -21.78
C ASN A 215 -8.59 2.58 -21.81
N LYS A 216 -9.23 2.53 -20.64
CA LYS A 216 -10.69 2.61 -20.52
C LYS A 216 -11.22 3.97 -20.99
N PHE A 217 -10.54 5.06 -20.65
CA PHE A 217 -10.89 6.40 -21.09
C PHE A 217 -10.75 6.56 -22.62
N PHE A 218 -9.68 6.06 -23.22
CA PHE A 218 -9.47 6.12 -24.67
C PHE A 218 -10.44 5.21 -25.45
N ASN A 219 -10.79 4.03 -24.94
CA ASN A 219 -11.77 3.15 -25.58
C ASN A 219 -13.21 3.66 -25.47
N ASN A 220 -13.52 4.48 -24.45
CA ASN A 220 -14.85 5.07 -24.27
C ASN A 220 -15.02 6.41 -25.01
N ARG A 221 -13.99 6.93 -25.69
CA ARG A 221 -14.20 8.06 -26.62
C ARG A 221 -15.15 7.57 -27.72
N PRO A 222 -16.27 8.26 -27.99
CA PRO A 222 -17.09 7.94 -29.15
C PRO A 222 -16.18 8.01 -30.38
N LYS A 223 -16.14 6.92 -31.17
CA LYS A 223 -15.63 7.00 -32.54
C LYS A 223 -16.54 7.99 -33.26
N ASN A 224 -16.18 9.27 -33.27
CA ASN A 224 -16.83 10.22 -34.14
C ASN A 224 -16.63 9.68 -35.56
N ASN A 225 -17.75 9.29 -36.18
CA ASN A 225 -17.81 8.79 -37.53
C ASN A 225 -17.30 9.88 -38.48
N ILE A 226 -16.02 9.84 -38.83
CA ILE A 226 -15.46 10.57 -39.99
C ILE A 226 -15.84 9.82 -41.28
N ARG A 227 -17.10 9.36 -41.40
CA ARG A 227 -17.64 8.71 -42.61
C ARG A 227 -18.95 9.32 -43.10
N GLU A 228 -19.39 10.45 -42.55
CA GLU A 228 -20.61 11.13 -43.02
C GLU A 228 -20.36 12.37 -43.89
N ILE A 229 -19.11 12.83 -44.04
CA ILE A 229 -18.80 14.05 -44.83
C ILE A 229 -18.47 13.73 -46.30
N SER A 230 -18.12 12.49 -46.66
CA SER A 230 -17.75 12.17 -48.06
C SER A 230 -18.89 11.61 -48.94
N VAL A 231 -20.12 11.48 -48.41
CA VAL A 231 -21.25 10.91 -49.18
C VAL A 231 -22.28 11.99 -49.57
N ASN A 232 -22.27 13.16 -48.93
CA ASN A 232 -23.22 14.24 -49.25
C ASN A 232 -22.68 15.26 -50.26
N HIS A 233 -21.59 14.95 -50.98
CA HIS A 233 -20.98 15.86 -51.97
C HIS A 233 -20.65 15.19 -53.32
N LEU A 234 -21.32 14.08 -53.65
CA LEU A 234 -21.30 13.49 -55.00
C LEU A 234 -22.73 13.26 -55.50
#